data_AF-B0P8X3-F1
#
_entry.id   AF-B0P8X3-F1
#
_cell.length_a   1.000
_cell.length_b   1.000
_cell.length_c   1.000
_cell.angle_alpha   90.00
_cell.angle_beta   90.00
_cell.angle_gamma   90.00
#
_symmetry.space_group_name_H-M   'P 1'
#
loop_
_entity.id
_entity.type
_entity.pdbx_description
1 polymer ?
#
loop_
_entity_poly.entity_id
_entity_poly.type
_entity_poly.pdbx_seq_one_letter_code
_entity_poly.pdbx_strand_id
1 'polypeptide(L)'
;MAAYLNSIAYRSDLFLSGIKEASLLIGAEAPEKIAAHYISRGTKAVVVKLGTRGAYYACEDGASGYVDGFRVERVVDTVGAGDGFAAGVLSALREGQTFSQAVRRGCAVGAIQVMSCGDNDGLLSRGELDAFMAGQKDWRRQSA
;
A
#
# COMPACT_ATOMS: atom_id res chain seq x y z
N MET A 1 -17.63 -17.22 3.04
CA MET A 1 -16.95 -16.03 2.46
C MET A 1 -15.45 -16.04 2.75
N ALA A 2 -14.99 -15.95 4.00
CA ALA A 2 -13.56 -15.88 4.34
C ALA A 2 -12.70 -17.00 3.73
N ALA A 3 -13.17 -18.25 3.79
CA ALA A 3 -12.47 -19.41 3.19
C ALA A 3 -12.22 -19.26 1.68
N TYR A 4 -13.17 -18.68 0.95
CA TYR A 4 -13.05 -18.46 -0.50
C TYR A 4 -12.10 -17.30 -0.83
N LEU A 5 -12.19 -16.19 -0.09
CA LEU A 5 -11.24 -15.08 -0.27
C LEU A 5 -9.80 -15.52 0.05
N ASN A 6 -9.63 -16.32 1.10
CA ASN A 6 -8.35 -16.90 1.47
C ASN A 6 -7.81 -17.84 0.38
N SER A 7 -8.66 -18.67 -0.25
CA SER A 7 -8.20 -19.57 -1.32
C SER A 7 -7.68 -18.83 -2.56
N ILE A 8 -8.22 -17.63 -2.84
CA ILE A 8 -7.70 -16.74 -3.87
C ILE A 8 -6.38 -16.11 -3.40
N ALA A 9 -6.33 -15.56 -2.19
CA ALA A 9 -5.14 -14.91 -1.64
C ALA A 9 -3.91 -15.84 -1.63
N TYR A 10 -4.11 -17.12 -1.29
CA TYR A 10 -3.05 -18.15 -1.28
C TYR A 10 -2.45 -18.43 -2.67
N ARG A 11 -3.11 -18.01 -3.75
CA ARG A 11 -2.68 -18.20 -5.14
C ARG A 11 -2.18 -16.92 -5.80
N SER A 12 -2.14 -15.81 -5.06
CA SER A 12 -1.73 -14.51 -5.59
C SER A 12 -0.22 -14.32 -5.51
N ASP A 13 0.35 -13.66 -6.52
CA ASP A 13 1.74 -13.19 -6.45
C ASP A 13 1.89 -12.06 -5.42
N LEU A 14 0.86 -11.22 -5.29
CA LEU A 14 0.84 -10.09 -4.37
C LEU A 14 -0.51 -10.02 -3.66
N PHE A 15 -0.48 -9.99 -2.32
CA PHE A 15 -1.65 -9.79 -1.49
C PHE A 15 -1.52 -8.49 -0.68
N LEU A 16 -2.43 -7.55 -0.89
CA LEU A 16 -2.45 -6.25 -0.23
C LEU A 16 -3.66 -6.20 0.70
N SER A 17 -3.43 -6.05 2.01
CA SER A 17 -4.52 -6.04 2.99
C SER A 17 -4.23 -5.09 4.14
N GLY A 18 -5.26 -4.56 4.80
CA GLY A 18 -5.14 -3.88 6.09
C GLY A 18 -5.29 -4.83 7.26
N ILE A 19 -4.89 -4.40 8.46
CA ILE A 19 -5.02 -5.21 9.69
C ILE A 19 -6.47 -5.67 9.93
N LYS A 20 -7.45 -4.77 9.76
CA LYS A 20 -8.87 -5.08 9.98
C LYS A 20 -9.39 -6.13 9.02
N GLU A 21 -9.03 -6.01 7.74
CA GLU A 21 -9.40 -6.98 6.69
C GLU A 21 -8.80 -8.35 7.00
N ALA A 22 -7.50 -8.41 7.32
CA ALA A 22 -6.84 -9.65 7.69
C ALA A 22 -7.39 -10.27 8.98
N SER A 23 -7.70 -9.46 10.00
CA SER A 23 -8.32 -9.93 11.24
C SER A 23 -9.67 -10.61 10.97
N LEU A 24 -10.49 -10.06 10.07
CA LEU A 24 -11.74 -10.69 9.63
C LEU A 24 -11.54 -12.01 8.87
N LEU A 25 -10.44 -12.14 8.12
CA LEU A 25 -10.17 -13.32 7.29
C LEU A 25 -9.50 -14.47 8.05
N ILE A 26 -8.62 -14.17 9.01
CA ILE A 26 -7.75 -15.16 9.66
C ILE A 26 -7.58 -14.96 11.17
N GLY A 27 -8.19 -13.93 11.78
CA GLY A 27 -8.15 -13.66 13.23
C GLY A 27 -6.81 -13.14 13.75
N ALA A 28 -5.88 -12.75 12.87
CA ALA A 28 -4.58 -12.21 13.25
C ALA A 28 -4.54 -10.68 13.12
N GLU A 29 -3.89 -10.01 14.07
CA GLU A 29 -3.76 -8.54 14.07
C GLU A 29 -2.32 -8.05 13.93
N ALA A 30 -1.33 -8.88 14.29
CA ALA A 30 0.08 -8.53 14.16
C ALA A 30 0.50 -8.61 12.67
N PRO A 31 1.07 -7.53 12.08
CA PRO A 31 1.41 -7.49 10.65
C PRO A 31 2.31 -8.64 10.20
N GLU A 32 3.30 -9.00 11.02
CA GLU A 32 4.24 -10.09 10.75
C GLU A 32 3.53 -11.45 10.73
N LYS A 33 2.59 -11.67 11.66
CA LYS A 33 1.79 -12.91 11.72
C LYS A 33 0.84 -13.01 10.53
N ILE A 34 0.22 -11.90 10.13
CA ILE A 34 -0.63 -11.83 8.96
C ILE A 34 0.18 -12.21 7.71
N ALA A 35 1.32 -11.56 7.49
CA ALA A 35 2.15 -11.83 6.32
C ALA A 35 2.67 -13.27 6.30
N ALA A 36 3.18 -13.77 7.42
CA ALA A 36 3.65 -15.15 7.55
C ALA A 36 2.53 -16.17 7.27
N HIS A 37 1.29 -15.89 7.68
CA HIS A 37 0.14 -16.76 7.42
C HIS A 37 -0.12 -16.95 5.92
N TYR A 38 -0.06 -15.88 5.13
CA TYR A 38 -0.32 -15.93 3.69
C TYR A 38 0.88 -16.51 2.92
N ILE A 39 2.11 -16.11 3.28
CA ILE A 39 3.33 -16.64 2.65
C ILE A 39 3.46 -18.14 2.85
N SER A 40 3.25 -18.64 4.07
CA SER A 40 3.30 -20.09 4.36
C SER A 40 2.24 -20.93 3.61
N ARG A 41 1.28 -20.27 2.94
CA ARG A 41 0.21 -20.92 2.16
C ARG A 41 0.30 -20.66 0.65
N GLY A 42 1.37 -20.04 0.17
CA GLY A 42 1.68 -19.91 -1.26
C GLY A 42 1.63 -18.50 -1.84
N THR A 43 1.24 -17.49 -1.05
CA THR A 43 1.31 -16.09 -1.51
C THR A 43 2.77 -15.65 -1.60
N LYS A 44 3.22 -15.14 -2.76
CA LYS A 44 4.64 -14.82 -2.96
C LYS A 44 5.09 -13.55 -2.22
N ALA A 45 4.23 -12.54 -2.17
CA ALA A 45 4.49 -11.30 -1.45
C ALA A 45 3.22 -10.75 -0.79
N VAL A 46 3.38 -10.22 0.42
CA VAL A 46 2.27 -9.67 1.23
C VAL A 46 2.64 -8.28 1.70
N VAL A 47 1.67 -7.36 1.64
CA VAL A 47 1.78 -6.03 2.24
C VAL A 47 0.60 -5.79 3.17
N VAL A 48 0.92 -5.48 4.42
CA VAL A 48 -0.06 -5.16 5.47
C VAL A 48 -0.06 -3.66 5.70
N LYS A 49 -1.14 -2.99 5.28
CA LYS A 49 -1.38 -1.54 5.46
C LYS A 49 -1.61 -1.23 6.94
N LEU A 50 -0.86 -0.27 7.47
CA LEU A 50 -0.87 0.16 8.88
C LEU A 50 -1.54 1.54 9.07
N GLY A 51 -2.30 2.00 8.07
CA GLY A 51 -2.89 3.33 8.03
C GLY A 51 -1.81 4.41 7.88
N THR A 52 -1.90 5.48 8.67
CA THR A 52 -0.94 6.60 8.65
C THR A 52 0.48 6.21 9.08
N ARG A 53 0.67 5.03 9.67
CA ARG A 53 1.98 4.49 10.03
C ARG A 53 2.74 3.88 8.85
N GLY A 54 2.10 3.71 7.70
CA GLY A 54 2.70 3.13 6.49
C GLY A 54 2.30 1.67 6.29
N ALA A 55 3.28 0.79 6.08
CA ALA A 55 3.03 -0.60 5.77
C ALA A 55 4.14 -1.53 6.28
N TYR A 56 3.78 -2.79 6.54
CA TYR A 56 4.73 -3.89 6.68
C TYR A 56 4.68 -4.74 5.41
N TYR A 57 5.82 -5.20 4.92
CA TYR A 57 5.89 -6.12 3.79
C TYR A 57 6.70 -7.36 4.12
N ALA A 58 6.38 -8.48 3.45
CA ALA A 58 7.20 -9.68 3.45
C ALA A 58 7.06 -10.44 2.13
N CYS A 59 8.11 -11.15 1.75
CA CYS A 59 8.23 -11.95 0.52
C CYS A 59 8.63 -13.39 0.84
N GLU A 60 8.34 -14.32 -0.07
CA GLU A 60 8.69 -15.74 0.04
C GLU A 60 10.20 -16.00 0.10
N ASP A 61 11.00 -15.10 -0.46
CA ASP A 61 12.47 -15.13 -0.42
C ASP A 61 13.05 -14.68 0.94
N GLY A 62 12.19 -14.32 1.90
CA GLY A 62 12.56 -13.88 3.25
C GLY A 62 12.74 -12.36 3.38
N ALA A 63 12.71 -11.59 2.28
CA ALA A 63 12.77 -10.14 2.36
C ALA A 63 11.53 -9.61 3.12
N SER A 64 11.75 -8.78 4.13
CA SER A 64 10.67 -8.20 4.92
C SER A 64 11.10 -6.88 5.55
N GLY A 65 10.12 -6.05 5.93
CA GLY A 65 10.42 -4.80 6.59
C GLY A 65 9.22 -3.88 6.77
N TYR A 66 9.46 -2.84 7.54
CA TYR A 66 8.53 -1.73 7.71
C TYR A 66 8.88 -0.60 6.76
N VAL A 67 7.85 0.06 6.24
CA VAL A 67 7.94 1.27 5.44
C VAL A 67 7.08 2.33 6.09
N ASP A 68 7.70 3.46 6.42
CA ASP A 68 7.02 4.58 7.05
C ASP A 68 5.96 5.19 6.12
N GLY A 69 4.84 5.59 6.73
CA GLY A 69 3.77 6.30 6.07
C GLY A 69 4.12 7.76 5.79
N PHE A 70 3.34 8.38 4.90
CA PHE A 70 3.42 9.81 4.63
C PHE A 70 2.36 10.54 5.45
N ARG A 71 2.78 11.56 6.20
CA ARG A 71 1.85 12.46 6.89
C ARG A 71 1.37 13.52 5.91
N VAL A 72 0.06 13.67 5.83
CA VAL A 72 -0.59 14.73 5.04
C VAL A 72 -1.25 15.73 5.97
N GLU A 73 -1.27 17.00 5.56
CA GLU A 73 -1.78 18.11 6.38
C GLU A 73 -3.29 18.03 6.61
N ARG A 74 -4.03 17.48 5.64
CA ARG A 74 -5.48 17.40 5.68
C ARG A 74 -5.97 16.11 5.04
N VAL A 75 -6.81 15.39 5.76
CA VAL A 75 -7.61 14.26 5.25
C VAL A 75 -8.99 14.81 4.87
N VAL A 76 -9.40 14.58 3.63
CA VAL A 76 -10.69 15.00 3.07
C VAL A 76 -11.64 13.82 3.00
N ASP A 77 -11.22 12.73 2.38
CA ASP A 77 -11.96 11.49 2.22
C ASP A 77 -10.99 10.31 2.36
N THR A 78 -11.43 9.17 2.88
CA THR A 78 -10.59 7.95 2.96
C THR A 78 -10.88 6.94 1.85
N VAL A 79 -11.92 7.19 1.06
CA VAL A 79 -12.27 6.41 -0.13
C VAL A 79 -11.11 6.45 -1.13
N GLY A 80 -10.85 5.32 -1.79
CA GLY A 80 -9.79 5.20 -2.79
C GLY A 80 -8.36 5.09 -2.23
N ALA A 81 -8.11 5.31 -0.93
CA ALA A 81 -6.77 5.22 -0.35
C ALA A 81 -6.11 3.84 -0.58
N GLY A 82 -6.92 2.77 -0.49
CA GLY A 82 -6.47 1.40 -0.75
C GLY A 82 -6.14 1.15 -2.22
N ASP A 83 -6.95 1.70 -3.13
CA ASP A 83 -6.76 1.56 -4.58
C ASP A 83 -5.55 2.39 -5.06
N GLY A 84 -5.42 3.62 -4.55
CA GLY A 84 -4.24 4.46 -4.76
C GLY A 84 -2.97 3.78 -4.25
N PHE A 85 -3.02 3.14 -3.07
CA PHE A 85 -1.92 2.34 -2.56
C PHE A 85 -1.56 1.20 -3.53
N ALA A 86 -2.54 0.43 -3.99
CA ALA A 86 -2.31 -0.68 -4.91
C ALA A 86 -1.73 -0.20 -6.24
N ALA A 87 -2.27 0.88 -6.81
CA ALA A 87 -1.76 1.51 -8.04
C ALA A 87 -0.31 2.02 -7.86
N GLY A 88 0.00 2.62 -6.70
CA GLY A 88 1.35 3.03 -6.35
C GLY A 88 2.33 1.87 -6.30
N VAL A 89 1.99 0.77 -5.63
CA VAL A 89 2.85 -0.43 -5.58
C VAL A 89 3.06 -1.02 -6.97
N LEU A 90 1.97 -1.24 -7.72
CA LEU A 90 2.02 -1.87 -9.03
C LEU A 90 2.79 -1.04 -10.04
N SER A 91 2.62 0.30 -10.05
CA SER A 91 3.37 1.19 -10.94
C SER A 91 4.87 1.16 -10.67
N ALA A 92 5.30 1.18 -9.41
CA ALA A 92 6.70 1.10 -9.03
C ALA A 92 7.34 -0.24 -9.43
N LEU A 93 6.63 -1.36 -9.20
CA LEU A 93 7.08 -2.67 -9.62
C LEU A 93 7.23 -2.77 -11.15
N ARG A 94 6.29 -2.17 -11.89
CA ARG A 94 6.35 -2.11 -13.36
C ARG A 94 7.57 -1.35 -13.88
N GLU A 95 8.09 -0.40 -13.09
CA GLU A 95 9.29 0.39 -13.36
C GLU A 95 10.59 -0.27 -12.86
N GLY A 96 10.53 -1.51 -12.36
CA GLY A 96 11.69 -2.23 -11.87
C GLY A 96 12.22 -1.74 -10.53
N GLN A 97 11.42 -0.99 -9.75
CA GLN A 97 11.79 -0.63 -8.39
C GLN A 97 11.81 -1.86 -7.47
N THR A 98 12.64 -1.79 -6.43
CA THR A 98 12.63 -2.82 -5.38
C THR A 98 11.28 -2.87 -4.67
N PHE A 99 10.94 -3.99 -4.04
CA PHE A 99 9.63 -4.14 -3.39
C PHE A 99 9.41 -3.12 -2.26
N SER A 100 10.45 -2.81 -1.49
CA SER A 100 10.39 -1.77 -0.44
C SER A 100 10.13 -0.37 -1.01
N GLN A 101 10.76 -0.02 -2.14
CA GLN A 101 10.50 1.22 -2.86
C GLN A 101 9.07 1.25 -3.43
N ALA A 102 8.58 0.12 -3.92
CA ALA A 102 7.21 0.01 -4.42
C ALA A 102 6.18 0.20 -3.30
N VAL A 103 6.39 -0.43 -2.15
CA VAL A 103 5.56 -0.22 -0.95
C VAL A 103 5.60 1.25 -0.50
N ARG A 104 6.77 1.89 -0.54
CA ARG A 104 6.90 3.33 -0.23
C ARG A 104 6.11 4.19 -1.20
N ARG A 105 6.13 3.89 -2.51
CA ARG A 105 5.29 4.59 -3.49
C ARG A 105 3.80 4.35 -3.20
N GLY A 106 3.40 3.12 -2.88
CA GLY A 106 2.04 2.82 -2.44
C GLY A 106 1.60 3.67 -1.25
N CYS A 107 2.45 3.79 -0.22
CA CYS A 107 2.18 4.67 0.93
C CYS A 107 2.01 6.13 0.51
N ALA A 108 2.82 6.62 -0.43
CA ALA A 108 2.74 7.99 -0.91
C ALA A 108 1.43 8.26 -1.67
N VAL A 109 1.10 7.41 -2.65
CA VAL A 109 -0.11 7.55 -3.47
C VAL A 109 -1.38 7.40 -2.61
N GLY A 110 -1.41 6.42 -1.70
CA GLY A 110 -2.53 6.26 -0.77
C GLY A 110 -2.71 7.47 0.15
N ALA A 111 -1.61 8.10 0.60
CA ALA A 111 -1.67 9.32 1.40
C ALA A 111 -2.14 10.54 0.61
N ILE A 112 -1.72 10.68 -0.65
CA ILE A 112 -2.19 11.76 -1.53
C ILE A 112 -3.69 11.61 -1.81
N GLN A 113 -4.16 10.38 -2.05
CA GLN A 113 -5.55 10.14 -2.41
C GLN A 113 -6.52 10.61 -1.34
N VAL A 114 -6.14 10.47 -0.07
CA VAL A 114 -7.00 10.93 1.03
C VAL A 114 -7.14 12.44 1.14
N MET A 115 -6.39 13.21 0.34
CA MET A 115 -6.47 14.67 0.28
C MET A 115 -7.50 15.19 -0.75
N SER A 116 -8.13 14.29 -1.51
CA SER A 116 -9.15 14.57 -2.52
C SER A 116 -10.51 14.00 -2.11
N CYS A 117 -11.59 14.41 -2.81
CA CYS A 117 -12.93 13.88 -2.59
C CYS A 117 -13.16 12.69 -3.54
N GLY A 118 -13.55 11.51 -3.04
CA GLY A 118 -13.71 10.32 -3.88
C GLY A 118 -12.39 9.69 -4.35
N ASP A 119 -12.48 8.72 -5.28
CA ASP A 119 -11.40 7.84 -5.71
C ASP A 119 -10.75 8.21 -7.05
N ASN A 120 -11.31 9.17 -7.79
CA ASN A 120 -10.82 9.57 -9.12
C ASN A 120 -10.43 11.05 -9.23
N ASP A 121 -10.62 11.85 -8.17
CA ASP A 121 -10.25 13.26 -8.16
C ASP A 121 -8.83 13.49 -7.63
N GLY A 122 -8.15 14.50 -8.18
CA GLY A 122 -6.81 14.88 -7.74
C GLY A 122 -5.73 13.82 -8.01
N LEU A 123 -5.90 13.08 -9.11
CA LEU A 123 -4.87 12.21 -9.67
C LEU A 123 -3.60 13.01 -9.91
N LEU A 124 -2.48 12.38 -9.56
CA LEU A 124 -1.15 12.96 -9.58
C LEU A 124 -0.43 12.71 -10.90
N SER A 125 0.32 13.70 -11.35
CA SER A 125 1.36 13.52 -12.37
C SER A 125 2.58 12.81 -11.78
N ARG A 126 3.46 12.31 -12.65
CA ARG A 126 4.74 11.73 -12.21
C ARG A 126 5.60 12.75 -11.45
N GLY A 127 5.66 13.99 -11.93
CA GLY A 127 6.43 15.06 -11.28
C GLY A 127 5.91 15.38 -9.87
N GLU A 128 4.59 15.42 -9.71
CA GLU A 128 3.94 15.67 -8.41
C GLU A 128 4.24 14.57 -7.39
N LEU A 129 4.19 13.31 -7.85
CA LEU A 129 4.55 12.16 -7.00
C LEU A 129 5.99 12.24 -6.53
N ASP A 130 6.92 12.48 -7.45
CA ASP A 130 8.35 12.55 -7.14
C ASP A 130 8.64 13.73 -6.19
N ALA A 131 8.01 14.90 -6.42
CA ALA A 131 8.11 16.07 -5.55
C ALA A 131 7.53 15.80 -4.14
N PHE A 132 6.37 15.13 -4.05
CA PHE A 132 5.77 14.75 -2.78
C PHE A 132 6.64 13.77 -2.01
N MET A 133 7.14 12.73 -2.67
CA MET A 133 8.01 11.72 -2.06
C MET A 133 9.36 12.30 -1.61
N ALA A 134 9.83 13.37 -2.26
CA ALA A 134 10.99 14.15 -1.86
C ALA A 134 10.73 15.15 -0.71
N GLY A 135 9.47 15.29 -0.25
CA GLY A 135 9.11 16.17 0.86
C GLY A 135 9.00 17.65 0.49
N GLN A 136 8.74 17.97 -0.78
CA GLN A 136 8.58 19.35 -1.23
C GLN A 136 7.22 19.92 -0.79
N LYS A 137 7.20 21.16 -0.26
CA LYS A 137 5.98 21.78 0.29
C LYS A 137 4.92 22.11 -0.77
N ASP A 138 5.33 22.53 -1.97
CA ASP A 138 4.45 22.94 -3.08
C ASP A 138 4.37 21.89 -4.19
N TRP A 139 4.41 20.60 -3.83
CA TRP A 139 4.49 19.49 -4.77
C TRP A 139 3.37 19.47 -5.83
N ARG A 140 2.18 20.03 -5.56
CA ARG A 140 1.06 20.16 -6.52
C ARG A 140 1.15 21.37 -7.47
N ARG A 141 2.05 22.34 -7.23
CA ARG A 141 2.13 23.56 -8.06
C ARG A 141 3.11 23.45 -9.24
N GLN A 142 3.78 22.31 -9.39
CA GLN A 142 4.80 22.11 -10.43
C GLN A 142 4.24 21.56 -11.76
N SER A 143 2.93 21.34 -11.87
CA SER A 143 2.28 20.81 -13.08
C SER A 143 1.55 21.87 -13.93
N ALA A 144 1.98 23.14 -13.87
CA ALA A 144 1.46 24.21 -14.73
C ALA A 144 2.32 24.41 -15.98
#